data_AF-A0A955FGK2-F1
#
_entry.id   AF-A0A955FGK2-F1
#
_cell.length_a   1.000
_cell.length_b   1.000
_cell.length_c   1.000
_cell.angle_alpha   90.00
_cell.angle_beta   90.00
_cell.angle_gamma   90.00
#
_symmetry.space_group_name_H-M   'P 1'
#
loop_
_entity.id
_entity.type
_entity.pdbx_description
1 polymer ?
#
loop_
_entity_poly.entity_id
_entity_poly.type
_entity_poly.pdbx_seq_one_letter_code
_entity_poly.pdbx_strand_id
1 'polypeptide(L)' 'MSDSRPQVGIGVFIIKDGQILLGRRKGSHGKGEYALPGGHLENGESFEE' A
#
# COMPACT_ATOMS: atom_id res chain seq x y z
N MET A 1 -5.27 -14.20 18.87
CA MET A 1 -3.82 -14.11 19.06
C MET A 1 -3.25 -13.47 17.81
N SER A 2 -2.42 -12.44 17.91
CA SER A 2 -1.76 -11.88 16.72
C SER A 2 -0.86 -12.97 16.14
N ASP A 3 -1.25 -13.47 14.98
CA ASP A 3 -0.45 -14.42 14.22
C ASP A 3 0.90 -13.74 13.94
N SER A 4 2.00 -14.26 14.49
CA SER A 4 3.32 -13.60 14.50
C SER A 4 4.03 -13.74 13.14
N ARG A 5 3.28 -13.69 12.05
CA ARG A 5 3.81 -13.79 10.70
C ARG A 5 3.82 -12.42 10.03
N PRO A 6 4.84 -12.13 9.18
CA PRO A 6 4.80 -10.95 8.33
C PRO A 6 3.53 -10.94 7.47
N GLN A 7 2.94 -9.76 7.33
CA GLN A 7 1.85 -9.50 6.38
C GLN A 7 2.44 -8.96 5.08
N VAL A 8 1.74 -9.21 3.97
CA VAL A 8 2.16 -8.73 2.64
C VAL A 8 1.33 -7.49 2.28
N GLY A 9 2.03 -6.44 1.86
CA GLY A 9 1.42 -5.21 1.38
C GLY A 9 1.88 -4.91 -0.04
N ILE A 10 0.96 -4.41 -0.85
CA ILE A 10 1.20 -3.97 -2.23
C ILE A 10 1.14 -2.45 -2.28
N GLY A 11 2.11 -1.84 -2.97
CA GLY A 11 2.14 -0.40 -3.27
C GLY A 11 2.33 -0.18 -4.75
N VAL A 12 1.57 0.75 -5.34
CA VAL A 12 1.51 0.93 -6.79
C VAL A 12 2.05 2.29 -7.19
N PHE A 13 2.98 2.30 -8.15
CA PHE A 13 3.40 3.52 -8.83
C PHE A 13 2.41 3.87 -9.93
N ILE A 14 1.62 4.92 -9.71
CA ILE A 14 0.80 5.52 -10.76
C ILE A 14 1.60 6.67 -11.35
N ILE A 15 2.04 6.50 -12.59
CA ILE A 15 2.94 7.44 -13.29
C ILE A 15 2.13 8.18 -14.35
N LYS A 16 2.20 9.51 -14.34
CA LYS A 16 1.63 10.37 -15.38
C LYS A 16 2.49 11.62 -15.55
N ASP A 17 2.82 11.96 -16.79
CA ASP A 17 3.57 13.19 -17.13
C ASP A 17 4.89 13.36 -16.35
N GLY A 18 5.61 12.26 -16.12
CA GLY A 18 6.86 12.24 -15.36
C GLY A 18 6.70 12.41 -13.84
N GLN A 19 5.45 12.40 -13.34
CA GLN A 19 5.11 12.52 -11.93
C GLN A 19 4.55 11.19 -11.39
N ILE A 20 4.62 11.01 -10.06
CA ILE A 20 4.03 9.86 -9.35
C ILE A 20 2.92 10.31 -8.41
N LEU A 21 1.86 9.51 -8.28
CA LEU A 21 0.80 9.77 -7.31
C LEU A 21 1.21 9.35 -5.90
N LEU A 22 1.11 10.27 -4.95
CA LEU A 22 1.26 10.00 -3.52
C LEU A 22 0.02 10.51 -2.77
N GLY A 23 -0.39 9.78 -1.73
CA GLY A 23 -1.46 10.16 -0.83
C GLY A 23 -0.94 10.46 0.56
N ARG A 24 -1.43 11.54 1.20
CA ARG A 24 -1.18 11.80 2.62
C ARG A 24 -2.04 10.86 3.48
N ARG A 25 -1.40 9.95 4.20
CA ARG A 25 -2.07 8.87 4.95
C ARG A 25 -2.90 9.40 6.12
N LYS A 26 -4.11 8.88 6.27
CA LYS A 26 -5.03 9.20 7.39
C LYS A 26 -5.09 8.12 8.48
N GLY A 27 -4.67 6.88 8.17
CA GLY A 27 -4.71 5.73 9.07
C GLY A 27 -3.65 5.77 10.18
N SER A 28 -3.73 4.84 11.14
CA SER A 28 -2.84 4.78 12.32
C SER A 28 -1.37 4.56 11.97
N HIS A 29 -1.08 3.69 11.01
CA HIS A 29 0.28 3.42 10.54
C HIS A 29 0.73 4.52 9.56
N GLY A 30 1.79 5.26 9.90
CA GLY A 30 2.36 6.32 9.05
C GLY A 30 1.43 7.53 8.87
N LYS A 31 0.62 7.86 9.89
CA LYS A 31 -0.33 8.98 9.82
C LYS A 31 0.38 10.29 9.47
N GLY A 32 -0.10 10.96 8.42
CA GLY A 32 0.40 12.27 8.00
C GLY A 32 1.58 12.22 7.03
N GLU A 33 2.19 11.05 6.80
CA GLU A 33 3.23 10.82 5.79
C GLU A 33 2.62 10.65 4.39
N TYR A 34 3.44 10.88 3.36
CA TYR A 34 3.08 10.61 1.96
C TYR A 34 3.58 9.22 1.57
N ALA A 35 2.69 8.41 0.98
CA ALA A 35 3.02 7.08 0.50
C ALA A 35 2.29 6.77 -0.82
N LEU A 36 2.73 5.71 -1.49
CA LEU A 36 2.04 5.16 -2.64
C LEU A 36 0.64 4.67 -2.25
N PRO A 37 -0.34 4.74 -3.18
CA PRO A 37 -1.57 3.97 -3.07
C PRO A 37 -1.27 2.48 -2.93
N GLY A 38 -2.07 1.75 -2.15
CA GLY A 38 -1.80 0.35 -1.85
C GLY A 38 -2.68 -0.25 -0.76
N GLY A 39 -2.47 -1.54 -0.49
CA GLY A 39 -3.29 -2.34 0.42
C GLY A 39 -2.60 -3.62 0.89
N HIS A 40 -3.33 -4.45 1.62
CA HIS A 40 -2.88 -5.82 1.92
C HIS A 40 -3.17 -6.71 0.72
N LEU A 41 -2.30 -7.68 0.46
CA LEU A 41 -2.58 -8.76 -0.49
C LEU A 41 -3.51 -9.78 0.17
N GLU A 42 -4.65 -10.08 -0.45
CA GLU A 42 -5.56 -11.11 0.03
C GLU A 42 -5.14 -12.51 -0.44
N ASN A 43 -5.63 -13.55 0.23
CA ASN A 43 -5.23 -14.91 -0.07
C ASN A 43 -5.83 -15.37 -1.41
N GLY A 44 -4.96 -15.65 -2.37
CA GLY A 44 -5.34 -16.11 -3.70
C GLY A 44 -5.37 -15.02 -4.77
N GLU A 45 -5.17 -13.75 -4.40
CA GLU A 45 -4.93 -12.67 -5.35
C GLU A 45 -3.55 -12.80 -6.00
N SER A 46 -3.46 -12.51 -7.29
CA SER A 46 -2.21 -12.16 -7.95
C SER A 46 -1.74 -10.77 -7.52
N PHE A 47 -0.59 -10.31 -8.01
CA PHE A 47 -0.11 -8.97 -7.66
C PHE A 47 -0.84 -7.85 -8.43
N GLU A 48 -1.49 -8.22 -9.54
CA GLU A 48 -2.16 -7.33 -10.47
C GLU A 48 -3.67 -7.19 -10.24
N GLU A 49 -4.28 -8.13 -9.50
CA GLU A 49 -5.69 -8.11 -9.09
C GLU A 49 -5.93 -7.15 -7.91
#